data_AF-Q726M0-F1
#
_entry.id   AF-Q726M0-F1
#
_cell.length_a   1.000
_cell.length_b   1.000
_cell.length_c   1.000
_cell.angle_alpha   90.00
_cell.angle_beta   90.00
_cell.angle_gamma   90.00
#
_symmetry.space_group_name_H-M   'P 1'
#
loop_
_entity.id
_entity.type
_entity.pdbx_description
1 polymer ?
#
loop_
_entity_poly.entity_id
_entity_poly.type
_entity_poly.pdbx_seq_one_letter_code
_entity_poly.pdbx_strand_id
1 'polypeptide(L)'
;MSEARPSIAPAHACIVAGTHSGCGKTTITLGLMAALSRRGHVVQPYKAGPDFIDPGHHTAATGRPSINLDGWMCGPQGVRVAFARGLHASGARPWPHDLFSRPSDGNAPPASHTTWEHIWTALGHPPGNPAPLLRHEGGTVMVATHAAPACGVPSLANPPSAHGHTVPDIAIIEGVMGLHDGASATTCTGSTAELALLLDLPVVLVIRARGMARSAAAMAMGYAALEPGLRIAGVICNEVGGPGHREMLRDALAHHCPAMPLLGMVPRDASLGTPSRHLGLALAGERDETTFLAGLADTIEQHVDIDALLKAITPVAPVRMDSAIPQACPPVAAPAAPSHMMSGDPLRHVSGTPHLAAPGTTITDVAETPDAAGPSETSATAAPAPAAGPPVIAVVSRVPVAVARDEAFSFLYAENLALLFAAGMDVRFFSPLADTSLPEGVRGVLLPGGYPELHAKRLAANHAMRTALRDFAATGQPVHGECGGYMYLMDMLETSEGSFPMSGCLPLRCRMDARLRALGYREATLLDDAAFGSAGTTLRGHEYHYSHLVDAPAAHTGLTPLWQVRDRRGRDMGTEGWCCRAITGSYIHLHLASNLSAAHAFVAACA
;
A
#
# COMPACT_ATOMS: atom_id res chain seq x y z
N MET A 1 -32.22 15.32 22.32
CA MET A 1 -31.95 15.90 20.99
C MET A 1 -30.51 15.55 20.65
N SER A 2 -30.32 14.83 19.55
CA SER A 2 -29.02 14.34 19.07
C SER A 2 -28.19 15.53 18.55
N GLU A 3 -27.08 15.85 19.20
CA GLU A 3 -26.11 16.80 18.67
C GLU A 3 -25.34 16.12 17.53
N ALA A 4 -25.68 16.51 16.29
CA ALA A 4 -24.95 16.11 15.11
C ALA A 4 -23.51 16.61 15.20
N ARG A 5 -22.55 15.67 15.10
CA ARG A 5 -21.11 15.97 14.95
C ARG A 5 -20.89 16.96 13.78
N PRO A 6 -19.91 17.87 13.88
CA PRO A 6 -19.57 18.74 12.75
C PRO A 6 -19.13 17.88 11.56
N SER A 7 -19.77 18.05 10.41
CA SER A 7 -19.33 17.42 9.16
C SER A 7 -17.98 18.02 8.78
N ILE A 8 -16.95 17.19 8.72
CA ILE A 8 -15.65 17.57 8.16
C ILE A 8 -15.91 18.02 6.70
N ALA A 9 -15.33 19.17 6.29
CA ALA A 9 -15.44 19.64 4.93
C ALA A 9 -14.92 18.57 3.95
N PRO A 10 -15.58 18.36 2.79
CA PRO A 10 -15.17 17.34 1.84
C PRO A 10 -13.77 17.66 1.28
N ALA A 11 -12.85 16.70 1.36
CA ALA A 11 -11.53 16.81 0.76
C ALA A 11 -11.66 16.75 -0.77
N HIS A 12 -10.89 17.56 -1.50
CA HIS A 12 -10.77 17.41 -2.94
C HIS A 12 -9.90 16.20 -3.25
N ALA A 13 -10.22 15.41 -4.29
CA ALA A 13 -9.37 14.28 -4.65
C ALA A 13 -9.24 14.10 -6.17
N CYS A 14 -8.08 13.62 -6.60
CA CYS A 14 -7.86 13.20 -7.97
C CYS A 14 -6.80 12.11 -8.09
N ILE A 15 -6.79 11.46 -9.26
CA ILE A 15 -5.74 10.53 -9.67
C ILE A 15 -4.87 11.19 -10.73
N VAL A 16 -3.56 11.20 -10.53
CA VAL A 16 -2.60 11.61 -11.56
C VAL A 16 -2.18 10.37 -12.34
N ALA A 17 -2.59 10.30 -13.62
CA ALA A 17 -2.33 9.17 -14.49
C ALA A 17 -1.49 9.58 -15.71
N GLY A 18 -0.66 8.67 -16.20
CA GLY A 18 0.17 8.90 -17.38
C GLY A 18 -0.41 8.24 -18.62
N THR A 19 0.02 8.65 -19.81
CA THR A 19 -0.29 7.88 -21.03
C THR A 19 0.47 6.56 -21.08
N HIS A 20 1.70 6.53 -20.59
CA HIS A 20 2.56 5.35 -20.54
C HIS A 20 3.61 5.49 -19.43
N SER A 21 4.26 4.39 -19.06
CA SER A 21 5.43 4.41 -18.17
C SER A 21 6.53 5.32 -18.74
N GLY A 22 7.12 6.17 -17.89
CA GLY A 22 8.18 7.10 -18.31
C GLY A 22 7.69 8.39 -18.99
N CYS A 23 6.40 8.71 -18.95
CA CYS A 23 5.88 10.00 -19.42
C CYS A 23 6.16 11.19 -18.47
N GLY A 24 6.72 10.92 -17.28
CA GLY A 24 7.00 11.91 -16.24
C GLY A 24 5.90 12.07 -15.19
N LYS A 25 4.91 11.16 -15.17
CA LYS A 25 3.82 11.14 -14.18
C LYS A 25 4.31 11.32 -12.74
N THR A 26 5.31 10.55 -12.29
CA THR A 26 5.82 10.62 -10.92
C THR A 26 6.44 11.97 -10.60
N THR A 27 7.21 12.56 -11.52
CA THR A 27 7.77 13.92 -11.39
C THR A 27 6.66 14.96 -11.24
N ILE A 28 5.60 14.87 -12.06
CA ILE A 28 4.45 15.78 -11.99
C ILE A 28 3.70 15.59 -10.67
N THR A 29 3.42 14.35 -10.26
CA THR A 29 2.74 14.05 -8.98
C THR A 29 3.52 14.62 -7.80
N LEU A 30 4.83 14.37 -7.71
CA LEU A 30 5.67 14.87 -6.62
C LEU A 30 5.70 16.40 -6.59
N GLY A 31 5.84 17.05 -7.75
CA GLY A 31 5.81 18.51 -7.81
C GLY A 31 4.45 19.10 -7.43
N LEU A 32 3.33 18.46 -7.81
CA LEU A 32 1.99 18.84 -7.37
C LEU A 32 1.83 18.71 -5.86
N MET A 33 2.24 17.58 -5.29
CA MET A 33 2.21 17.35 -3.84
C MET A 33 3.04 18.40 -3.08
N ALA A 34 4.26 18.67 -3.55
CA ALA A 34 5.16 19.65 -2.94
C ALA A 34 4.61 21.10 -3.06
N ALA A 35 4.11 21.49 -4.23
CA ALA A 35 3.52 22.81 -4.45
C ALA A 35 2.24 23.04 -3.62
N LEU A 36 1.35 22.05 -3.56
CA LEU A 36 0.14 22.13 -2.73
C LEU A 36 0.48 22.23 -1.24
N SER A 37 1.43 21.42 -0.77
CA SER A 37 1.90 21.48 0.63
C SER A 37 2.55 22.83 0.95
N ARG A 38 3.34 23.38 0.02
CA ARG A 38 3.92 24.73 0.13
C ARG A 38 2.88 25.84 0.19
N ARG A 39 1.74 25.67 -0.50
CA ARG A 39 0.59 26.58 -0.44
C ARG A 39 -0.26 26.40 0.82
N GLY A 40 0.12 25.52 1.74
CA GLY A 40 -0.54 25.32 3.04
C GLY A 40 -1.68 24.31 3.03
N HIS A 41 -1.86 23.55 1.95
CA HIS A 41 -2.82 22.44 1.93
C HIS A 41 -2.30 21.23 2.70
N VAL A 42 -3.21 20.47 3.30
CA VAL A 42 -2.92 19.19 3.93
C VAL A 42 -3.17 18.08 2.91
N VAL A 43 -2.10 17.69 2.22
CA VAL A 43 -2.16 16.72 1.13
C VAL A 43 -1.98 15.29 1.66
N GLN A 44 -2.98 14.42 1.48
CA GLN A 44 -2.83 12.98 1.69
C GLN A 44 -2.33 12.30 0.41
N PRO A 45 -1.10 11.78 0.40
CA PRO A 45 -0.62 11.01 -0.74
C PRO A 45 -1.13 9.57 -0.73
N TYR A 46 -1.33 9.05 -1.93
CA TYR A 46 -1.61 7.64 -2.18
C TYR A 46 -0.82 7.15 -3.38
N LYS A 47 -0.52 5.84 -3.40
CA LYS A 47 0.12 5.17 -4.51
C LYS A 47 -0.73 4.01 -5.00
N ALA A 48 -1.07 3.99 -6.28
CA ALA A 48 -1.71 2.84 -6.91
C ALA A 48 -0.66 1.80 -7.33
N GLY A 49 -1.05 0.53 -7.32
CA GLY A 49 -0.19 -0.57 -7.74
C GLY A 49 0.85 -0.97 -6.67
N PRO A 50 1.79 -1.88 -6.99
CA PRO A 50 2.86 -2.24 -6.07
C PRO A 50 3.80 -1.07 -5.95
N ASP A 51 4.39 -0.90 -4.77
CA ASP A 51 5.31 0.19 -4.50
C ASP A 51 6.71 -0.11 -5.10
N PHE A 52 6.78 -0.29 -6.42
CA PHE A 52 8.04 -0.32 -7.19
C PHE A 52 8.73 1.06 -7.24
N ILE A 53 8.13 2.08 -6.64
CA ILE A 53 8.67 3.42 -6.47
C ILE A 53 8.64 3.67 -4.98
N ASP A 54 9.75 4.16 -4.42
CA ASP A 54 9.87 4.48 -3.00
C ASP A 54 8.78 5.51 -2.60
N PRO A 55 7.74 5.09 -1.82
CA PRO A 55 6.71 6.01 -1.34
C PRO A 55 7.26 7.04 -0.34
N GLY A 56 8.53 6.92 0.06
CA GLY A 56 9.28 7.91 0.82
C GLY A 56 9.27 9.29 0.16
N HIS A 57 9.26 9.40 -1.18
CA HIS A 57 9.22 10.70 -1.85
C HIS A 57 7.88 11.43 -1.65
N HIS A 58 6.76 10.72 -1.73
CA HIS A 58 5.44 11.27 -1.40
C HIS A 58 5.43 11.79 0.04
N THR A 59 6.01 10.99 0.92
CA THR A 59 6.09 11.29 2.35
C THR A 59 6.95 12.52 2.61
N ALA A 60 8.09 12.65 1.96
CA ALA A 60 8.94 13.83 2.02
C ALA A 60 8.23 15.08 1.46
N ALA A 61 7.45 14.94 0.38
CA ALA A 61 6.73 16.04 -0.25
C ALA A 61 5.55 16.58 0.57
N THR A 62 4.88 15.72 1.33
CA THR A 62 3.61 16.04 2.02
C THR A 62 3.72 16.04 3.54
N GLY A 63 4.80 15.49 4.09
CA GLY A 63 4.92 15.19 5.52
C GLY A 63 3.87 14.17 5.98
N ARG A 64 3.33 13.31 5.10
CA ARG A 64 2.30 12.31 5.44
C ARG A 64 2.61 10.98 4.78
N PRO A 65 2.30 9.83 5.41
CA PRO A 65 2.58 8.54 4.80
C PRO A 65 1.78 8.38 3.51
N SER A 66 2.45 7.87 2.47
CA SER A 66 1.75 7.41 1.27
C SER A 66 1.03 6.10 1.56
N ILE A 67 -0.26 6.08 1.26
CA ILE A 67 -1.13 4.91 1.45
C ILE A 67 -1.20 4.11 0.15
N ASN A 68 -0.98 2.80 0.21
CA ASN A 68 -1.09 1.93 -0.96
C ASN A 68 -2.56 1.63 -1.30
N LEU A 69 -2.92 1.77 -2.58
CA LEU A 69 -4.26 1.52 -3.13
C LEU A 69 -4.22 0.48 -4.26
N ASP A 70 -3.58 -0.66 -4.01
CA ASP A 70 -3.52 -1.75 -4.96
C ASP A 70 -4.80 -2.61 -4.95
N GLY A 71 -5.52 -2.59 -6.08
CA GLY A 71 -6.76 -3.34 -6.25
C GLY A 71 -6.60 -4.87 -6.29
N TRP A 72 -5.42 -5.39 -6.66
CA TRP A 72 -5.18 -6.84 -6.72
C TRP A 72 -4.80 -7.40 -5.35
N MET A 73 -3.95 -6.68 -4.61
CA MET A 73 -3.53 -7.06 -3.26
C MET A 73 -4.65 -6.85 -2.24
N CYS A 74 -5.28 -5.68 -2.23
CA CYS A 74 -6.27 -5.30 -1.20
C CYS A 74 -7.71 -5.65 -1.57
N GLY A 75 -7.98 -5.87 -2.85
CA GLY A 75 -9.34 -5.95 -3.37
C GLY A 75 -10.08 -4.59 -3.35
N PRO A 76 -11.25 -4.52 -4.02
CA PRO A 76 -12.01 -3.27 -4.13
C PRO A 76 -12.42 -2.65 -2.79
N GLN A 77 -12.79 -3.49 -1.80
CA GLN A 77 -13.20 -3.00 -0.49
C GLN A 77 -12.00 -2.55 0.35
N GLY A 78 -10.87 -3.27 0.30
CA GLY A 78 -9.64 -2.85 0.98
C GLY A 78 -9.16 -1.49 0.48
N VAL A 79 -9.21 -1.26 -0.83
CA VAL A 79 -8.91 0.04 -1.45
C VAL A 79 -9.84 1.15 -0.94
N ARG A 80 -11.16 0.92 -0.91
CA ARG A 80 -12.13 1.91 -0.40
C ARG A 80 -11.85 2.26 1.07
N VAL A 81 -11.57 1.25 1.90
CA VAL A 81 -11.26 1.43 3.32
C VAL A 81 -9.95 2.19 3.52
N ALA A 82 -8.89 1.83 2.79
CA ALA A 82 -7.60 2.50 2.86
C ALA A 82 -7.70 3.97 2.42
N PHE A 83 -8.40 4.22 1.30
CA PHE A 83 -8.68 5.57 0.82
C PHE A 83 -9.43 6.39 1.87
N ALA A 84 -10.55 5.87 2.38
CA ALA A 84 -11.37 6.55 3.39
C ALA A 84 -10.60 6.83 4.70
N ARG A 85 -9.76 5.91 5.16
CA ARG A 85 -8.95 6.10 6.38
C ARG A 85 -7.97 7.26 6.23
N GLY A 86 -7.26 7.31 5.09
CA GLY A 86 -6.35 8.42 4.81
C GLY A 86 -7.04 9.78 4.81
N LEU A 87 -8.28 9.87 4.31
CA LEU A 87 -9.07 11.11 4.32
C LEU A 87 -9.55 11.53 5.72
N HIS A 88 -9.71 10.59 6.65
CA HIS A 88 -10.13 10.88 8.03
C HIS A 88 -8.97 11.07 9.01
N ALA A 89 -7.74 10.95 8.53
CA ALA A 89 -6.53 11.04 9.34
C ALA A 89 -6.28 12.46 9.85
N SER A 90 -6.79 12.76 11.04
CA SER A 90 -6.51 13.98 11.78
C SER A 90 -5.11 13.94 12.37
N GLY A 91 -4.25 14.93 12.09
CA GLY A 91 -3.01 15.16 12.83
C GLY A 91 -2.18 16.25 12.15
N ALA A 92 -1.94 17.38 12.84
CA ALA A 92 -1.18 18.52 12.31
C ALA A 92 0.34 18.40 12.50
N ARG A 93 0.88 17.19 12.63
CA ARG A 93 2.33 16.98 12.80
C ARG A 93 2.82 15.95 11.80
N PRO A 94 3.99 16.19 11.19
CA PRO A 94 4.45 15.43 10.04
C PRO A 94 4.61 13.96 10.44
N TRP A 95 4.31 13.06 9.50
CA TRP A 95 5.11 11.85 9.36
C TRP A 95 6.56 12.29 9.46
N PRO A 96 7.27 11.91 10.52
CA PRO A 96 8.43 12.67 10.93
C PRO A 96 9.47 12.77 9.82
N HIS A 97 9.87 14.00 9.45
CA HIS A 97 10.90 14.23 8.43
C HIS A 97 12.27 13.65 8.85
N ASP A 98 12.46 13.39 10.15
CA ASP A 98 13.63 12.75 10.76
C ASP A 98 13.55 11.21 10.82
N LEU A 99 12.46 10.59 10.33
CA LEU A 99 12.37 9.12 10.30
C LEU A 99 13.37 8.43 9.37
N PHE A 100 13.94 9.18 8.43
CA PHE A 100 15.00 8.72 7.52
C PHE A 100 16.30 9.49 7.74
N SER A 101 16.39 10.33 8.79
CA SER A 101 17.56 11.18 9.04
C SER A 101 17.71 11.47 10.53
N ARG A 102 18.79 10.98 11.15
CA ARG A 102 19.17 11.43 12.49
C ARG A 102 19.56 12.91 12.45
N PRO A 103 19.33 13.70 13.51
CA PRO A 103 19.96 15.01 13.67
C PRO A 103 21.49 14.85 13.56
N SER A 104 22.13 15.72 12.81
CA SER A 104 23.54 15.63 12.43
C SER A 104 24.55 15.71 13.58
N ASP A 105 24.13 15.95 14.82
CA ASP A 105 25.05 16.23 15.93
C ASP A 105 24.83 15.28 17.10
N GLY A 106 25.80 14.38 17.30
CA GLY A 106 25.80 13.28 18.28
C GLY A 106 25.87 13.70 19.76
N ASN A 107 25.22 14.78 20.17
CA ASN A 107 25.19 15.20 21.57
C ASN A 107 23.88 15.89 22.02
N ALA A 108 22.81 15.86 21.22
CA ALA A 108 21.49 16.31 21.66
C ALA A 108 20.70 15.13 22.29
N PRO A 109 20.07 15.30 23.47
CA PRO A 109 19.07 14.33 23.93
C PRO A 109 17.97 14.20 22.87
N PRO A 110 17.36 13.02 22.66
CA PRO A 110 16.46 12.78 21.54
C PRO A 110 15.31 13.79 21.58
N ALA A 111 15.40 14.80 20.72
CA ALA A 111 14.41 15.85 20.62
C ALA A 111 13.13 15.23 20.08
N SER A 112 12.10 15.15 20.94
CA SER A 112 10.74 14.70 20.64
C SER A 112 10.65 13.41 19.83
N HIS A 113 10.69 12.26 20.52
CA HIS A 113 10.26 11.00 19.94
C HIS A 113 8.88 11.18 19.30
N THR A 114 8.80 10.89 18.01
CA THR A 114 7.52 10.57 17.40
C THR A 114 7.04 9.28 18.05
N THR A 115 6.09 9.41 18.97
CA THR A 115 5.43 8.27 19.58
C THR A 115 4.57 7.56 18.53
N TRP A 116 4.37 6.26 18.69
CA TRP A 116 3.48 5.51 17.81
C TRP A 116 2.07 6.11 17.74
N GLU A 117 1.60 6.74 18.83
CA GLU A 117 0.33 7.47 18.85
C GLU A 117 0.26 8.54 17.73
N HIS A 118 1.37 9.20 17.41
CA HIS A 118 1.42 10.13 16.27
C HIS A 118 1.29 9.41 14.92
N ILE A 119 1.93 8.26 14.73
CA ILE A 119 1.85 7.47 13.49
C ILE A 119 0.43 6.93 13.31
N TRP A 120 -0.17 6.40 14.38
CA TRP A 120 -1.54 5.91 14.41
C TRP A 120 -2.54 6.99 14.00
N THR A 121 -2.39 8.17 14.58
CA THR A 121 -3.23 9.33 14.29
C THR A 121 -3.01 9.87 12.88
N ALA A 122 -1.77 9.90 12.39
CA ALA A 122 -1.44 10.24 11.00
C ALA A 122 -2.02 9.27 9.95
N LEU A 123 -2.41 8.06 10.34
CA LEU A 123 -2.99 7.03 9.46
C LEU A 123 -4.52 6.98 9.46
N GLY A 124 -5.22 7.81 10.25
CA GLY A 124 -6.69 7.79 10.25
C GLY A 124 -7.33 7.56 11.61
N HIS A 125 -6.55 7.27 12.64
CA HIS A 125 -7.08 6.63 13.83
C HIS A 125 -7.15 7.57 15.05
N PRO A 126 -8.24 7.51 15.86
CA PRO A 126 -8.41 8.42 16.99
C PRO A 126 -7.31 8.23 18.06
N PRO A 127 -6.87 9.31 18.73
CA PRO A 127 -5.92 9.23 19.84
C PRO A 127 -6.57 8.60 21.08
N GLY A 128 -5.81 7.78 21.80
CA GLY A 128 -6.30 6.97 22.93
C GLY A 128 -6.89 5.63 22.48
N ASN A 129 -6.64 4.58 23.28
CA ASN A 129 -7.16 3.23 23.00
C ASN A 129 -8.70 3.28 22.96
N PRO A 130 -9.29 2.76 21.87
CA PRO A 130 -9.83 1.42 22.02
C PRO A 130 -9.54 0.60 20.75
N ALA A 131 -8.87 -0.54 20.89
CA ALA A 131 -9.26 -1.66 20.06
C ALA A 131 -10.78 -1.83 20.25
N PRO A 132 -11.61 -1.84 19.20
CA PRO A 132 -12.79 -2.66 19.31
C PRO A 132 -12.23 -4.07 19.53
N LEU A 133 -12.39 -4.60 20.75
CA LEU A 133 -12.39 -6.04 20.94
C LEU A 133 -13.39 -6.57 19.90
N LEU A 134 -12.87 -7.17 18.83
CA LEU A 134 -13.64 -7.96 17.88
C LEU A 134 -14.21 -9.13 18.70
N ARG A 135 -15.36 -8.92 19.34
CA ARG A 135 -16.05 -10.00 20.04
C ARG A 135 -16.85 -10.78 19.02
N HIS A 136 -16.59 -12.08 18.99
CA HIS A 136 -17.35 -13.04 18.22
C HIS A 136 -18.60 -13.45 19.00
N GLU A 137 -19.79 -13.08 18.51
CA GLU A 137 -21.04 -13.76 18.82
C GLU A 137 -21.80 -14.01 17.51
N GLY A 138 -22.07 -15.29 17.19
CA GLY A 138 -22.97 -15.66 16.09
C GLY A 138 -22.54 -15.28 14.66
N GLY A 139 -21.24 -15.08 14.38
CA GLY A 139 -20.76 -14.82 13.00
C GLY A 139 -20.92 -13.39 12.51
N THR A 140 -21.25 -12.43 13.38
CA THR A 140 -21.32 -10.99 13.05
C THR A 140 -20.31 -10.20 13.89
N VAL A 141 -19.49 -9.38 13.24
CA VAL A 141 -18.53 -8.49 13.91
C VAL A 141 -19.18 -7.12 14.13
N MET A 142 -19.35 -6.71 15.38
CA MET A 142 -19.89 -5.40 15.75
C MET A 142 -18.78 -4.46 16.23
N VAL A 143 -18.69 -3.25 15.65
CA VAL A 143 -17.76 -2.19 16.09
C VAL A 143 -18.52 -1.26 17.05
N ALA A 144 -18.16 -1.29 18.33
CA ALA A 144 -18.68 -0.33 19.31
C ALA A 144 -17.74 0.89 19.39
N THR A 145 -18.25 2.08 19.07
CA THR A 145 -17.54 3.35 19.30
C THR A 145 -17.97 3.94 20.64
N HIS A 146 -17.04 4.15 21.57
CA HIS A 146 -17.25 5.03 22.71
C HIS A 146 -16.24 6.17 22.65
N ALA A 147 -16.73 7.40 22.80
CA ALA A 147 -15.92 8.60 22.84
C ALA A 147 -15.13 8.68 24.17
N ALA A 148 -13.83 8.94 24.10
CA ALA A 148 -13.06 9.34 25.28
C ALA A 148 -13.11 10.87 25.44
N PRO A 149 -13.24 11.41 26.67
CA PRO A 149 -13.19 12.85 26.91
C PRO A 149 -11.74 13.37 26.82
N ALA A 150 -11.58 14.57 26.28
CA ALA A 150 -10.29 15.24 26.13
C ALA A 150 -9.68 15.60 27.50
N CYS A 151 -8.46 15.14 27.77
CA CYS A 151 -7.63 15.64 28.88
C CYS A 151 -6.56 16.58 28.34
N GLY A 152 -6.52 17.81 28.87
CA GLY A 152 -5.61 18.87 28.45
C GLY A 152 -4.18 18.74 29.01
N VAL A 153 -3.21 19.28 28.26
CA VAL A 153 -1.82 19.49 28.69
C VAL A 153 -1.36 20.88 28.16
N PRO A 154 -0.55 21.67 28.90
CA PRO A 154 -0.34 23.09 28.60
C PRO A 154 0.75 23.37 27.55
N SER A 155 0.62 24.56 26.95
CA SER A 155 1.41 25.17 25.87
C SER A 155 2.90 25.43 26.17
N LEU A 156 3.75 25.21 25.16
CA LEU A 156 5.02 25.92 24.94
C LEU A 156 5.14 26.32 23.46
N ALA A 157 5.86 27.41 23.19
CA ALA A 157 5.67 28.38 22.11
C ALA A 157 5.97 27.93 20.65
N ASN A 158 5.26 28.58 19.71
CA ASN A 158 5.19 28.37 18.25
C ASN A 158 6.40 28.90 17.44
N PRO A 159 6.61 28.34 16.22
CA PRO A 159 6.76 29.09 14.96
C PRO A 159 5.54 28.88 14.02
N PRO A 160 5.42 29.57 12.88
CA PRO A 160 4.25 30.40 12.56
C PRO A 160 3.02 29.66 11.98
N SER A 161 1.87 30.01 12.57
CA SER A 161 0.50 30.01 12.03
C SER A 161 0.01 28.82 11.19
N ALA A 162 -0.21 27.69 11.86
CA ALA A 162 -1.14 26.65 11.43
C ALA A 162 -2.60 27.14 11.55
N HIS A 163 -3.30 27.25 10.43
CA HIS A 163 -4.76 27.37 10.44
C HIS A 163 -5.37 25.95 10.54
N GLY A 164 -5.77 25.57 11.76
CA GLY A 164 -7.05 24.92 12.08
C GLY A 164 -7.47 23.56 11.47
N HIS A 165 -6.83 23.04 10.43
CA HIS A 165 -7.25 21.81 9.77
C HIS A 165 -6.17 20.74 9.88
N THR A 166 -6.40 19.75 10.74
CA THR A 166 -5.53 18.58 10.92
C THR A 166 -5.88 17.45 9.95
N VAL A 167 -7.01 17.56 9.27
CA VAL A 167 -7.58 16.55 8.36
C VAL A 167 -7.21 16.95 6.92
N PRO A 168 -6.84 16.01 6.05
CA PRO A 168 -6.56 16.30 4.66
C PRO A 168 -7.70 17.06 3.98
N ASP A 169 -7.35 18.13 3.29
CA ASP A 169 -8.25 18.88 2.40
C ASP A 169 -8.03 18.50 0.93
N ILE A 170 -6.92 17.81 0.62
CA ILE A 170 -6.60 17.29 -0.71
C ILE A 170 -6.06 15.85 -0.63
N ALA A 171 -6.53 14.97 -1.50
CA ALA A 171 -5.96 13.66 -1.76
C ALA A 171 -5.41 13.58 -3.20
N ILE A 172 -4.15 13.18 -3.32
CA ILE A 172 -3.49 12.96 -4.62
C ILE A 172 -3.08 11.50 -4.71
N ILE A 173 -3.63 10.78 -5.68
CA ILE A 173 -3.28 9.39 -5.96
C ILE A 173 -2.35 9.34 -7.18
N GLU A 174 -1.15 8.83 -7.00
CA GLU A 174 -0.29 8.52 -8.14
C GLU A 174 -0.72 7.19 -8.78
N GLY A 175 -1.09 7.22 -10.06
CA GLY A 175 -1.39 6.02 -10.84
C GLY A 175 -0.22 5.03 -10.97
N VAL A 176 -0.52 3.83 -11.44
CA VAL A 176 0.49 2.83 -11.86
C VAL A 176 0.51 2.76 -13.39
N MET A 177 1.70 2.61 -13.97
CA MET A 177 1.90 2.51 -15.43
C MET A 177 1.18 3.62 -16.22
N GLY A 178 0.62 3.31 -17.41
CA GLY A 178 -0.33 4.17 -18.10
C GLY A 178 -1.76 3.99 -17.57
N LEU A 179 -2.62 4.98 -17.81
CA LEU A 179 -4.00 5.06 -17.28
C LEU A 179 -4.79 3.76 -17.47
N HIS A 180 -4.71 3.17 -18.68
CA HIS A 180 -5.45 1.97 -19.06
C HIS A 180 -4.62 0.68 -18.98
N ASP A 181 -3.35 0.76 -18.59
CA ASP A 181 -2.46 -0.40 -18.54
C ASP A 181 -2.67 -1.16 -17.23
N GLY A 182 -3.13 -2.41 -17.32
CA GLY A 182 -3.46 -3.23 -16.15
C GLY A 182 -3.16 -4.72 -16.29
N ALA A 183 -4.00 -5.54 -15.66
CA ALA A 183 -3.92 -7.00 -15.71
C ALA A 183 -4.59 -7.60 -16.96
N SER A 184 -5.52 -6.86 -17.57
CA SER A 184 -6.30 -7.27 -18.75
C SER A 184 -5.99 -6.40 -19.96
N ALA A 185 -6.11 -6.98 -21.15
CA ALA A 185 -5.97 -6.27 -22.43
C ALA A 185 -7.33 -5.79 -22.99
N THR A 186 -8.44 -6.27 -22.43
CA THR A 186 -9.81 -6.01 -22.94
C THR A 186 -10.71 -5.34 -21.92
N THR A 187 -10.25 -5.19 -20.68
CA THR A 187 -10.94 -4.50 -19.59
C THR A 187 -9.93 -3.67 -18.82
N CYS A 188 -10.39 -2.65 -18.09
CA CYS A 188 -9.54 -1.83 -17.23
C CYS A 188 -9.07 -2.54 -15.94
N THR A 189 -9.31 -3.84 -15.77
CA THR A 189 -8.95 -4.59 -14.55
C THR A 189 -7.47 -4.46 -14.22
N GLY A 190 -7.16 -4.06 -12.99
CA GLY A 190 -5.82 -3.82 -12.46
C GLY A 190 -5.13 -2.55 -12.99
N SER A 191 -5.87 -1.65 -13.66
CA SER A 191 -5.34 -0.39 -14.19
C SER A 191 -5.67 0.80 -13.28
N THR A 192 -5.03 1.93 -13.56
CA THR A 192 -5.35 3.20 -12.90
C THR A 192 -6.79 3.66 -13.21
N ALA A 193 -7.33 3.32 -14.39
CA ALA A 193 -8.71 3.64 -14.76
C ALA A 193 -9.74 2.89 -13.92
N GLU A 194 -9.52 1.61 -13.60
CA GLU A 194 -10.40 0.86 -12.69
C GLU A 194 -10.41 1.50 -11.29
N LEU A 195 -9.26 1.96 -10.80
CA LEU A 195 -9.19 2.66 -9.52
C LEU A 195 -9.97 3.98 -9.52
N ALA A 196 -9.87 4.76 -10.61
CA ALA A 196 -10.63 5.99 -10.80
C ALA A 196 -12.14 5.74 -10.78
N LEU A 197 -12.60 4.71 -11.50
CA LEU A 197 -14.02 4.30 -11.52
C LEU A 197 -14.48 3.77 -10.16
N LEU A 198 -13.65 2.97 -9.49
CA LEU A 198 -13.96 2.40 -8.18
C LEU A 198 -14.21 3.51 -7.15
N LEU A 199 -13.33 4.52 -7.11
CA LEU A 199 -13.39 5.61 -6.14
C LEU A 199 -14.23 6.81 -6.63
N ASP A 200 -14.77 6.76 -7.85
CA ASP A 200 -15.43 7.88 -8.54
C ASP A 200 -14.60 9.16 -8.52
N LEU A 201 -13.31 9.04 -8.88
CA LEU A 201 -12.37 10.14 -8.85
C LEU A 201 -12.04 10.67 -10.25
N PRO A 202 -11.89 11.99 -10.41
CA PRO A 202 -11.39 12.55 -11.64
C PRO A 202 -9.90 12.22 -11.85
N VAL A 203 -9.51 12.11 -13.11
CA VAL A 203 -8.14 11.87 -13.54
C VAL A 203 -7.52 13.15 -14.11
N VAL A 204 -6.33 13.48 -13.64
CA VAL A 204 -5.41 14.44 -14.29
C VAL A 204 -4.48 13.64 -15.20
N LEU A 205 -4.61 13.84 -16.51
CA LEU A 205 -3.86 13.07 -17.51
C LEU A 205 -2.53 13.76 -17.84
N VAL A 206 -1.42 13.08 -17.61
CA VAL A 206 -0.07 13.52 -17.96
C VAL A 206 0.33 12.96 -19.33
N ILE A 207 0.56 13.86 -20.29
CA ILE A 207 1.00 13.52 -21.64
C ILE A 207 2.43 14.00 -21.83
N ARG A 208 3.36 13.09 -22.14
CA ARG A 208 4.70 13.47 -22.61
C ARG A 208 4.57 14.06 -24.00
N ALA A 209 4.57 15.39 -24.11
CA ALA A 209 4.26 16.12 -25.33
C ALA A 209 5.49 16.41 -26.20
N ARG A 210 6.61 15.72 -25.99
CA ARG A 210 7.84 15.96 -26.76
C ARG A 210 7.61 15.74 -28.26
N GLY A 211 7.70 16.82 -29.04
CA GLY A 211 7.57 16.78 -30.49
C GLY A 211 6.15 16.52 -30.99
N MET A 212 5.11 16.77 -30.19
CA MET A 212 3.72 16.58 -30.60
C MET A 212 2.86 17.78 -30.22
N ALA A 213 1.89 18.13 -31.07
CA ALA A 213 0.85 19.10 -30.76
C ALA A 213 -0.54 18.48 -30.95
N ARG A 214 -1.05 18.44 -32.19
CA ARG A 214 -2.36 17.85 -32.51
C ARG A 214 -2.51 16.38 -32.06
N SER A 215 -1.44 15.60 -32.11
CA SER A 215 -1.45 14.22 -31.61
C SER A 215 -1.67 14.12 -30.10
N ALA A 216 -1.27 15.11 -29.31
CA ALA A 216 -1.56 15.13 -27.88
C ALA A 216 -3.08 15.24 -27.62
N ALA A 217 -3.80 16.01 -28.42
CA ALA A 217 -5.26 16.08 -28.36
C ALA A 217 -5.92 14.75 -28.79
N ALA A 218 -5.41 14.10 -29.85
CA ALA A 218 -5.88 12.78 -30.25
C ALA A 218 -5.70 11.74 -29.13
N MET A 219 -4.55 11.75 -28.44
CA MET A 219 -4.32 10.92 -27.27
C MET A 219 -5.33 11.24 -26.17
N ALA A 220 -5.45 12.51 -25.75
CA ALA A 220 -6.37 12.91 -24.69
C ALA A 220 -7.81 12.41 -24.94
N MET A 221 -8.32 12.59 -26.18
CA MET A 221 -9.63 12.07 -26.57
C MET A 221 -9.71 10.55 -26.46
N GLY A 222 -8.71 9.82 -26.97
CA GLY A 222 -8.69 8.36 -26.89
C GLY A 222 -8.66 7.84 -25.45
N TYR A 223 -7.85 8.45 -24.57
CA TYR A 223 -7.80 8.09 -23.15
C TYR A 223 -9.12 8.37 -22.44
N ALA A 224 -9.79 9.48 -22.76
CA ALA A 224 -11.09 9.82 -22.17
C ALA A 224 -12.23 8.92 -22.67
N ALA A 225 -12.17 8.45 -23.92
CA ALA A 225 -13.27 7.73 -24.56
C ALA A 225 -13.26 6.21 -24.30
N LEU A 226 -12.12 5.63 -23.92
CA LEU A 226 -11.96 4.17 -23.87
C LEU A 226 -12.84 3.51 -22.79
N GLU A 227 -12.93 4.11 -21.61
CA GLU A 227 -13.65 3.57 -20.45
C GLU A 227 -14.88 4.43 -20.14
N PRO A 228 -16.11 3.92 -20.34
CA PRO A 228 -17.33 4.65 -20.02
C PRO A 228 -17.37 5.07 -18.55
N GLY A 229 -17.70 6.35 -18.29
CA GLY A 229 -17.77 6.91 -16.94
C GLY A 229 -16.46 7.46 -16.39
N LEU A 230 -15.33 7.25 -17.08
CA LEU A 230 -14.05 7.83 -16.69
C LEU A 230 -14.07 9.36 -16.90
N ARG A 231 -13.75 10.12 -15.85
CA ARG A 231 -13.74 11.59 -15.89
C ARG A 231 -12.31 12.10 -15.96
N ILE A 232 -11.92 12.71 -17.08
CA ILE A 232 -10.65 13.46 -17.17
C ILE A 232 -10.90 14.90 -16.73
N ALA A 233 -10.36 15.30 -15.57
CA ALA A 233 -10.48 16.67 -15.06
C ALA A 233 -9.62 17.67 -15.83
N GLY A 234 -8.55 17.21 -16.46
CA GLY A 234 -7.69 18.06 -17.29
C GLY A 234 -6.41 17.37 -17.72
N VAL A 235 -5.64 18.07 -18.54
CA VAL A 235 -4.41 17.56 -19.15
C VAL A 235 -3.21 18.39 -18.70
N ILE A 236 -2.12 17.73 -18.32
CA ILE A 236 -0.80 18.34 -18.15
C ILE A 236 0.12 17.81 -19.25
N CYS A 237 0.66 18.72 -20.06
CA CYS A 237 1.68 18.37 -21.05
C CYS A 237 3.07 18.49 -20.42
N ASN A 238 3.83 17.41 -20.44
CA ASN A 238 5.20 17.34 -19.94
C ASN A 238 6.22 17.33 -21.09
N GLU A 239 7.47 17.72 -20.81
CA GLU A 239 8.56 17.86 -21.78
C GLU A 239 8.23 18.78 -22.97
N VAL A 240 7.54 19.89 -22.69
CA VAL A 240 7.13 20.87 -23.71
C VAL A 240 8.34 21.69 -24.17
N GLY A 241 8.30 22.07 -25.46
CA GLY A 241 9.37 22.79 -26.14
C GLY A 241 9.26 24.31 -26.01
N GLY A 242 9.84 25.01 -27.00
CA GLY A 242 9.83 26.47 -27.07
C GLY A 242 8.43 27.10 -27.27
N PRO A 243 8.34 28.44 -27.35
CA PRO A 243 7.07 29.17 -27.39
C PRO A 243 6.09 28.70 -28.48
N GLY A 244 6.55 28.53 -29.72
CA GLY A 244 5.67 28.07 -30.82
C GLY A 244 5.12 26.66 -30.62
N HIS A 245 5.84 25.78 -29.93
CA HIS A 245 5.33 24.45 -29.58
C HIS A 245 4.20 24.54 -28.53
N ARG A 246 4.32 25.45 -27.56
CA ARG A 246 3.28 25.69 -26.54
C ARG A 246 2.00 26.25 -27.15
N GLU A 247 2.12 27.17 -28.11
CA GLU A 247 0.98 27.72 -28.83
C GLU A 247 0.24 26.64 -29.60
N MET A 248 0.95 25.83 -30.40
CA MET A 248 0.34 24.71 -31.13
C MET A 248 -0.35 23.69 -30.20
N LEU A 249 0.26 23.37 -29.06
CA LEU A 249 -0.34 22.46 -28.06
C LEU A 249 -1.62 23.04 -27.46
N ARG A 250 -1.58 24.33 -27.08
CA ARG A 250 -2.73 25.03 -26.51
C ARG A 250 -3.90 25.06 -27.50
N ASP A 251 -3.65 25.47 -28.74
CA ASP A 251 -4.68 25.57 -29.77
C ASP A 251 -5.28 24.20 -30.10
N ALA A 252 -4.44 23.18 -30.22
CA ALA A 252 -4.89 21.82 -30.50
C ALA A 252 -5.80 21.27 -29.39
N LEU A 253 -5.41 21.40 -28.12
CA LEU A 253 -6.20 20.90 -26.99
C LEU A 253 -7.45 21.74 -26.76
N ALA A 254 -7.38 23.07 -26.87
CA ALA A 254 -8.54 23.94 -26.74
C ALA A 254 -9.61 23.66 -27.82
N HIS A 255 -9.17 23.43 -29.07
CA HIS A 255 -10.07 23.18 -30.18
C HIS A 255 -10.67 21.77 -30.15
N HIS A 256 -9.86 20.73 -29.92
CA HIS A 256 -10.30 19.34 -30.03
C HIS A 256 -10.76 18.73 -28.68
N CYS A 257 -10.36 19.29 -27.55
CA CYS A 257 -10.64 18.76 -26.21
C CYS A 257 -11.21 19.83 -25.26
N PRO A 258 -12.25 20.61 -25.63
CA PRO A 258 -12.72 21.73 -24.81
C PRO A 258 -13.25 21.32 -23.43
N ALA A 259 -13.67 20.06 -23.25
CA ALA A 259 -14.11 19.52 -21.98
C ALA A 259 -12.97 19.09 -21.04
N MET A 260 -11.73 19.02 -21.54
CA MET A 260 -10.54 18.65 -20.78
C MET A 260 -9.57 19.84 -20.76
N PRO A 261 -9.66 20.73 -19.76
CA PRO A 261 -8.82 21.92 -19.72
C PRO A 261 -7.33 21.55 -19.71
N LEU A 262 -6.53 22.33 -20.45
CA LEU A 262 -5.08 22.28 -20.36
C LEU A 262 -4.65 22.94 -19.04
N LEU A 263 -4.31 22.13 -18.04
CA LEU A 263 -3.93 22.57 -16.70
C LEU A 263 -2.49 23.07 -16.64
N GLY A 264 -1.61 22.58 -17.52
CA GLY A 264 -0.21 23.00 -17.49
C GLY A 264 0.65 22.49 -18.64
N MET A 265 1.77 23.18 -18.87
CA MET A 265 2.77 22.85 -19.87
C MET A 265 4.16 22.93 -19.26
N VAL A 266 4.64 21.81 -18.74
CA VAL A 266 5.93 21.70 -18.07
C VAL A 266 7.04 21.59 -19.12
N PRO A 267 8.05 22.48 -19.13
CA PRO A 267 9.11 22.45 -20.11
C PRO A 267 10.00 21.23 -19.91
N ARG A 268 10.77 20.91 -20.94
CA ARG A 268 11.87 19.96 -20.78
C ARG A 268 12.94 20.56 -19.87
N ASP A 269 13.12 19.97 -18.70
CA ASP A 269 14.22 20.32 -17.81
C ASP A 269 14.96 19.05 -17.34
N ALA A 270 16.27 19.04 -17.54
CA ALA A 270 17.14 17.95 -17.12
C ALA A 270 17.38 17.94 -15.60
N SER A 271 17.26 19.09 -14.91
CA SER A 271 17.37 19.14 -13.43
C SER A 271 16.19 18.48 -12.71
N LEU A 272 15.05 18.31 -13.38
CA LEU A 272 13.88 17.62 -12.83
C LEU A 272 13.92 16.11 -13.08
N GLY A 273 14.89 15.65 -13.88
CA GLY A 273 15.15 14.24 -14.09
C GLY A 273 15.67 13.63 -12.81
N THR A 274 14.96 12.66 -12.27
CA THR A 274 15.53 11.84 -11.21
C THR A 274 16.48 10.83 -11.86
N PRO A 275 17.75 10.72 -11.42
CA PRO A 275 18.67 9.73 -11.98
C PRO A 275 18.10 8.32 -11.79
N SER A 276 18.02 7.57 -12.87
CA SER A 276 17.54 6.19 -12.85
C SER A 276 18.63 5.28 -12.27
N ARG A 277 18.47 4.81 -11.04
CA ARG A 277 19.16 3.60 -10.56
C ARG A 277 18.15 2.68 -9.92
N HIS A 278 18.29 1.39 -10.17
CA HIS A 278 17.47 0.30 -9.66
C HIS A 278 15.98 0.32 -10.07
N LEU A 279 15.22 1.40 -10.02
CA LEU A 279 13.79 1.43 -10.40
C LEU A 279 13.36 2.60 -11.28
N GLY A 280 14.32 3.37 -11.79
CA GLY A 280 14.03 4.59 -12.54
C GLY A 280 13.95 5.85 -11.68
N LEU A 281 14.17 5.77 -10.37
CA LEU A 281 14.38 6.89 -9.45
C LEU A 281 15.46 6.55 -8.41
N ALA A 282 16.21 7.54 -7.91
CA ALA A 282 17.10 7.42 -6.75
C ALA A 282 16.30 7.31 -5.46
N LEU A 283 16.83 6.66 -4.42
CA LEU A 283 16.13 6.50 -3.13
C LEU A 283 15.92 7.84 -2.43
N ALA A 284 14.87 7.96 -1.61
CA ALA A 284 14.72 9.10 -0.72
C ALA A 284 15.89 9.12 0.28
N GLY A 285 16.70 10.19 0.25
CA GLY A 285 17.89 10.35 1.11
C GLY A 285 19.24 10.18 0.38
N GLU A 286 19.28 9.69 -0.86
CA GLU A 286 20.50 9.63 -1.69
C GLU A 286 20.85 10.97 -2.35
N ARG A 287 19.95 11.95 -2.23
CA ARG A 287 20.08 13.32 -2.68
C ARG A 287 19.53 14.25 -1.60
N ASP A 288 19.82 15.54 -1.71
CA ASP A 288 19.09 16.55 -0.96
C ASP A 288 17.63 16.60 -1.46
N GLU A 289 16.79 15.77 -0.83
CA GLU A 289 15.38 15.61 -1.17
C GLU A 289 14.62 16.92 -0.99
N THR A 290 15.03 17.75 -0.02
CA THR A 290 14.44 19.07 0.23
C THR A 290 14.65 19.99 -0.97
N THR A 291 15.90 20.11 -1.44
CA THR A 291 16.23 20.92 -2.61
C THR A 291 15.55 20.38 -3.88
N PHE A 292 15.53 19.07 -4.05
CA PHE A 292 14.86 18.44 -5.19
C PHE A 292 13.35 18.75 -5.23
N LEU A 293 12.64 18.53 -4.11
CA LEU A 293 11.21 18.78 -4.01
C LEU A 293 10.87 20.26 -4.15
N ALA A 294 11.71 21.15 -3.62
CA ALA A 294 11.57 22.59 -3.81
C ALA A 294 11.66 22.98 -5.30
N GLY A 295 12.63 22.42 -6.03
CA GLY A 295 12.76 22.65 -7.48
C GLY A 295 11.58 22.11 -8.30
N LEU A 296 11.03 20.94 -7.91
CA LEU A 296 9.80 20.43 -8.51
C LEU A 296 8.60 21.35 -8.24
N ALA A 297 8.44 21.83 -7.00
CA ALA A 297 7.37 22.73 -6.62
C ALA A 297 7.46 24.06 -7.39
N ASP A 298 8.66 24.64 -7.53
CA ASP A 298 8.90 25.85 -8.33
C ASP A 298 8.49 25.67 -9.78
N THR A 299 8.87 24.54 -10.37
CA THR A 299 8.48 24.22 -11.74
C THR A 299 6.97 24.13 -11.91
N ILE A 300 6.31 23.42 -11.00
CA ILE A 300 4.86 23.22 -11.06
C ILE A 300 4.11 24.53 -10.85
N GLU A 301 4.49 25.35 -9.88
CA GLU A 301 3.85 26.66 -9.66
C GLU A 301 4.04 27.62 -10.84
N GLN A 302 5.15 27.52 -11.57
CA GLN A 302 5.41 28.34 -12.76
C GLN A 302 4.66 27.88 -14.01
N HIS A 303 4.30 26.59 -14.10
CA HIS A 303 3.88 25.98 -15.36
C HIS A 303 2.55 25.22 -15.31
N VAL A 304 1.96 25.06 -14.14
CA VAL A 304 0.66 24.42 -13.92
C VAL A 304 -0.25 25.39 -13.18
N ASP A 305 -1.46 25.59 -13.70
CA ASP A 305 -2.52 26.35 -13.06
C ASP A 305 -3.15 25.50 -11.95
N ILE A 306 -2.60 25.62 -10.75
CA ILE A 306 -3.06 24.91 -9.55
C ILE A 306 -4.49 25.33 -9.18
N ASP A 307 -4.88 26.57 -9.43
CA ASP A 307 -6.23 27.04 -9.08
C ASP A 307 -7.27 26.43 -10.03
N ALA A 308 -6.94 26.30 -11.32
CA ALA A 308 -7.74 25.56 -12.28
C ALA A 308 -7.80 24.06 -11.94
N LEU A 309 -6.68 23.46 -11.50
CA LEU A 309 -6.66 22.08 -11.01
C LEU A 309 -7.64 21.90 -9.85
N LEU A 310 -7.55 22.75 -8.80
CA LEU A 310 -8.43 22.67 -7.63
C LEU A 310 -9.91 22.83 -7.99
N LYS A 311 -10.24 23.68 -8.98
CA LYS A 311 -11.60 23.83 -9.50
C LYS A 311 -12.08 22.61 -10.30
N ALA A 312 -11.17 21.91 -10.96
CA ALA A 312 -11.49 20.78 -11.83
C ALA A 312 -11.67 19.45 -11.07
N ILE A 313 -11.12 19.34 -9.86
CA ILE A 313 -11.20 18.13 -9.04
C ILE A 313 -12.41 18.18 -8.11
N THR A 314 -13.00 17.01 -7.83
CA THR A 314 -14.28 16.92 -7.13
C THR A 314 -14.06 16.86 -5.60
N PRO A 315 -14.87 17.58 -4.80
CA PRO A 315 -14.97 17.30 -3.37
C PRO A 315 -15.52 15.89 -3.14
N VAL A 316 -14.80 15.06 -2.40
CA VAL A 316 -15.22 13.70 -2.05
C VAL A 316 -16.17 13.79 -0.86
N ALA A 317 -17.35 13.21 -0.99
CA ALA A 317 -18.29 13.12 0.11
C ALA A 317 -17.63 12.41 1.32
N PRO A 318 -17.90 12.84 2.57
CA PRO A 318 -17.37 12.16 3.74
C PRO A 318 -17.75 10.68 3.69
N VAL A 319 -16.75 9.79 3.62
CA VAL A 319 -17.01 8.34 3.57
C VAL A 319 -17.50 7.92 4.95
N ARG A 320 -18.79 7.56 5.06
CA ARG A 320 -19.33 7.00 6.31
C ARG A 320 -18.72 5.63 6.55
N MET A 321 -17.94 5.49 7.61
CA MET A 321 -17.39 4.22 8.11
C MET A 321 -18.48 3.44 8.87
N ASP A 322 -19.63 3.19 8.25
CA ASP A 322 -20.74 2.43 8.85
C ASP A 322 -20.80 1.04 8.19
N SER A 323 -19.84 0.14 8.45
CA SER A 323 -20.01 -1.31 8.33
C SER A 323 -18.71 -2.08 8.61
N ALA A 324 -18.87 -3.31 9.09
CA ALA A 324 -17.80 -4.24 9.45
C ALA A 324 -16.71 -4.38 8.38
N ILE A 325 -15.45 -4.44 8.82
CA ILE A 325 -14.30 -4.78 7.97
C ILE A 325 -14.48 -6.25 7.52
N PRO A 326 -14.59 -6.55 6.21
CA PRO A 326 -14.67 -7.94 5.75
C PRO A 326 -13.41 -8.72 6.14
N GLN A 327 -13.58 -9.94 6.64
CA GLN A 327 -12.47 -10.75 7.20
C GLN A 327 -11.46 -11.24 6.15
N ALA A 328 -11.81 -11.22 4.85
CA ALA A 328 -10.94 -11.63 3.75
C ALA A 328 -11.39 -11.01 2.41
N CYS A 329 -10.43 -10.83 1.48
CA CYS A 329 -10.77 -10.62 0.07
C CYS A 329 -11.19 -11.97 -0.53
N PRO A 330 -12.34 -12.08 -1.23
CA PRO A 330 -12.70 -13.32 -1.92
C PRO A 330 -11.61 -13.69 -2.97
N PRO A 331 -11.40 -14.99 -3.25
CA PRO A 331 -10.48 -15.41 -4.28
C PRO A 331 -10.87 -14.78 -5.62
N VAL A 332 -9.88 -14.31 -6.39
CA VAL A 332 -10.13 -13.83 -7.75
C VAL A 332 -10.50 -15.05 -8.58
N ALA A 333 -11.71 -15.05 -9.15
CA ALA A 333 -12.11 -16.10 -10.08
C ALA A 333 -11.08 -16.17 -11.20
N ALA A 334 -10.52 -17.36 -11.43
CA ALA A 334 -9.65 -17.59 -12.58
C ALA A 334 -10.40 -17.16 -13.85
N PRO A 335 -9.76 -16.45 -14.80
CA PRO A 335 -10.41 -16.17 -16.07
C PRO A 335 -10.86 -17.51 -16.68
N ALA A 336 -12.13 -17.59 -17.09
CA ALA A 336 -12.63 -18.74 -17.80
C ALA A 336 -11.67 -19.04 -18.95
N ALA A 337 -11.14 -20.27 -18.98
CA ALA A 337 -10.29 -20.71 -20.08
C ALA A 337 -11.03 -20.44 -21.40
N PRO A 338 -10.37 -19.87 -22.42
CA PRO A 338 -11.02 -19.65 -23.71
C PRO A 338 -11.50 -21.00 -24.26
N SER A 339 -12.81 -21.23 -24.21
CA SER A 339 -13.45 -22.27 -24.99
C SER A 339 -13.32 -21.89 -26.47
N HIS A 340 -12.70 -22.78 -27.24
CA HIS A 340 -12.37 -22.68 -28.68
C HIS A 340 -10.99 -22.10 -29.02
N MET A 341 -9.96 -22.94 -28.86
CA MET A 341 -9.00 -23.14 -29.96
C MET A 341 -8.91 -24.63 -30.26
N MET A 342 -9.30 -24.97 -31.47
CA MET A 342 -9.15 -26.29 -32.08
C MET A 342 -7.69 -26.73 -32.00
N SER A 343 -7.43 -27.79 -31.26
CA SER A 343 -6.21 -28.59 -31.37
C SER A 343 -6.20 -29.23 -32.76
N GLY A 344 -5.34 -28.76 -33.65
CA GLY A 344 -4.97 -29.48 -34.84
C GLY A 344 -4.00 -30.60 -34.46
N ASP A 345 -4.50 -31.83 -34.39
CA ASP A 345 -3.67 -33.03 -34.30
C ASP A 345 -3.76 -33.74 -35.66
N PRO A 346 -2.65 -34.00 -36.37
CA PRO A 346 -2.70 -34.74 -37.61
C PRO A 346 -2.66 -36.24 -37.28
N LEU A 347 -3.70 -36.99 -37.67
CA LEU A 347 -3.59 -38.28 -38.36
C LEU A 347 -4.97 -38.90 -38.63
N ARG A 348 -5.06 -39.54 -39.80
CA ARG A 348 -6.25 -39.98 -40.54
C ARG A 348 -6.84 -41.28 -40.00
N HIS A 349 -8.18 -41.44 -40.06
CA HIS A 349 -8.92 -42.29 -41.03
C HIS A 349 -10.40 -42.51 -40.60
N VAL A 350 -11.35 -42.17 -41.51
CA VAL A 350 -12.52 -42.96 -42.02
C VAL A 350 -13.46 -43.61 -40.96
N SER A 351 -14.79 -43.50 -40.92
CA SER A 351 -15.90 -43.14 -41.83
C SER A 351 -17.23 -43.20 -41.05
N GLY A 352 -18.29 -42.50 -41.51
CA GLY A 352 -19.69 -42.96 -41.32
C GLY A 352 -20.65 -42.00 -40.61
N THR A 353 -21.50 -41.34 -41.40
CA THR A 353 -22.76 -40.64 -41.01
C THR A 353 -23.95 -41.64 -40.94
N PRO A 354 -25.19 -41.21 -40.62
CA PRO A 354 -25.71 -40.55 -39.40
C PRO A 354 -27.00 -41.25 -38.89
N HIS A 355 -27.56 -40.87 -37.72
CA HIS A 355 -28.99 -41.10 -37.47
C HIS A 355 -29.65 -40.02 -36.61
N LEU A 356 -30.83 -39.60 -37.07
CA LEU A 356 -31.75 -38.59 -36.54
C LEU A 356 -32.55 -39.05 -35.31
N ALA A 357 -33.06 -38.04 -34.59
CA ALA A 357 -34.42 -37.87 -34.06
C ALA A 357 -34.62 -37.88 -32.53
N ALA A 358 -35.16 -36.75 -32.05
CA ALA A 358 -35.91 -36.54 -30.79
C ALA A 358 -37.38 -37.08 -30.97
N PRO A 359 -38.39 -36.84 -30.09
CA PRO A 359 -38.45 -36.04 -28.86
C PRO A 359 -39.35 -36.56 -27.69
N GLY A 360 -39.32 -35.85 -26.55
CA GLY A 360 -40.53 -35.44 -25.81
C GLY A 360 -40.90 -36.21 -24.53
N THR A 361 -41.00 -35.52 -23.39
CA THR A 361 -42.26 -35.43 -22.61
C THR A 361 -42.24 -34.31 -21.56
N THR A 362 -43.46 -33.85 -21.30
CA THR A 362 -44.02 -32.68 -20.61
C THR A 362 -43.81 -32.58 -19.10
N ILE A 363 -43.75 -31.34 -18.61
CA ILE A 363 -43.97 -30.92 -17.22
C ILE A 363 -45.40 -30.34 -17.13
N THR A 364 -46.14 -30.69 -16.08
CA THR A 364 -47.44 -30.09 -15.71
C THR A 364 -47.39 -29.55 -14.28
N ASP A 365 -47.99 -28.37 -14.11
CA ASP A 365 -48.20 -27.60 -12.87
C ASP A 365 -49.19 -28.25 -11.87
N VAL A 366 -49.15 -27.79 -10.60
CA VAL A 366 -50.20 -27.01 -9.87
C VAL A 366 -50.13 -27.24 -8.34
N ALA A 367 -50.34 -26.15 -7.60
CA ALA A 367 -50.29 -25.88 -6.16
C ALA A 367 -51.37 -26.55 -5.26
N GLU A 368 -51.19 -26.50 -3.93
CA GLU A 368 -52.05 -25.77 -2.96
C GLU A 368 -51.76 -26.12 -1.47
N THR A 369 -51.92 -25.10 -0.61
CA THR A 369 -51.96 -25.08 0.88
C THR A 369 -53.34 -25.51 1.43
N PRO A 370 -53.49 -25.77 2.76
CA PRO A 370 -54.09 -24.73 3.64
C PRO A 370 -53.69 -24.70 5.15
N ASP A 371 -53.97 -23.54 5.76
CA ASP A 371 -54.09 -23.07 7.18
C ASP A 371 -54.86 -23.99 8.17
N ALA A 372 -54.99 -23.80 9.50
CA ALA A 372 -54.41 -23.03 10.62
C ALA A 372 -55.16 -23.44 11.93
N ALA A 373 -54.59 -23.25 13.14
CA ALA A 373 -55.26 -22.85 14.41
C ALA A 373 -54.35 -22.91 15.67
N GLY A 374 -54.33 -21.85 16.50
CA GLY A 374 -53.83 -21.82 17.91
C GLY A 374 -54.99 -21.74 18.93
N PRO A 375 -54.87 -21.22 20.19
CA PRO A 375 -53.72 -20.64 20.93
C PRO A 375 -53.62 -20.93 22.47
N SER A 376 -52.77 -20.16 23.20
CA SER A 376 -52.54 -19.97 24.67
C SER A 376 -51.30 -20.70 25.26
N GLU A 377 -50.45 -20.17 26.17
CA GLU A 377 -50.65 -19.28 27.33
C GLU A 377 -49.44 -18.37 27.69
N THR A 378 -49.78 -17.24 28.33
CA THR A 378 -49.11 -16.37 29.33
C THR A 378 -47.57 -16.35 29.56
N SER A 379 -46.98 -15.16 29.42
CA SER A 379 -45.65 -14.76 29.93
C SER A 379 -45.79 -13.78 31.09
N ALA A 380 -45.18 -14.10 32.24
CA ALA A 380 -45.12 -13.28 33.44
C ALA A 380 -43.89 -12.36 33.42
N THR A 381 -44.10 -11.09 33.77
CA THR A 381 -43.11 -10.03 33.88
C THR A 381 -42.23 -10.20 35.13
N ALA A 382 -40.91 -10.35 34.92
CA ALA A 382 -39.90 -10.28 35.97
C ALA A 382 -39.18 -8.90 35.93
N ALA A 383 -38.97 -8.32 37.11
CA ALA A 383 -38.39 -6.99 37.33
C ALA A 383 -36.91 -6.89 36.86
N PRO A 384 -36.43 -5.70 36.45
CA PRO A 384 -35.06 -5.51 35.98
C PRO A 384 -34.07 -5.62 37.15
N ALA A 385 -33.02 -6.41 36.93
CA ALA A 385 -31.87 -6.50 37.83
C ALA A 385 -31.15 -5.13 37.95
N PRO A 386 -30.52 -4.82 39.10
CA PRO A 386 -29.79 -3.58 39.27
C PRO A 386 -28.68 -3.45 38.23
N ALA A 387 -28.57 -2.29 37.61
CA ALA A 387 -27.58 -1.98 36.60
C ALA A 387 -26.16 -2.30 37.12
N ALA A 388 -25.50 -3.26 36.49
CA ALA A 388 -24.07 -3.46 36.66
C ALA A 388 -23.37 -2.14 36.33
N GLY A 389 -22.48 -1.68 37.21
CA GLY A 389 -21.64 -0.52 36.95
C GLY A 389 -20.88 -0.67 35.62
N PRO A 390 -20.39 0.45 35.03
CA PRO A 390 -19.70 0.39 33.76
C PRO A 390 -18.59 -0.67 33.81
N PRO A 391 -18.53 -1.59 32.84
CA PRO A 391 -17.50 -2.62 32.84
C PRO A 391 -16.15 -1.91 32.85
N VAL A 392 -15.34 -2.21 33.85
CA VAL A 392 -13.93 -1.81 33.86
C VAL A 392 -13.30 -2.46 32.63
N ILE A 393 -13.01 -1.65 31.61
CA ILE A 393 -12.36 -2.11 30.39
C ILE A 393 -10.95 -2.56 30.81
N ALA A 394 -10.74 -3.88 30.82
CA ALA A 394 -9.41 -4.43 31.03
C ALA A 394 -8.49 -3.87 29.94
N VAL A 395 -7.44 -3.17 30.36
CA VAL A 395 -6.37 -2.73 29.47
C VAL A 395 -5.72 -3.99 28.91
N VAL A 396 -6.02 -4.32 27.65
CA VAL A 396 -5.30 -5.40 26.94
C VAL A 396 -3.87 -4.90 26.78
N SER A 397 -2.92 -5.54 27.46
CA SER A 397 -1.49 -5.23 27.29
C SER A 397 -1.10 -5.52 25.84
N ARG A 398 -0.60 -4.51 25.12
CA ARG A 398 -0.09 -4.67 23.75
C ARG A 398 1.21 -5.46 23.74
N VAL A 399 1.49 -6.12 22.63
CA VAL A 399 2.68 -6.96 22.45
C VAL A 399 3.80 -6.12 21.82
N PRO A 400 4.91 -5.84 22.52
CA PRO A 400 6.00 -5.06 21.95
C PRO A 400 6.73 -5.85 20.86
N VAL A 401 6.84 -5.30 19.65
CA VAL A 401 7.52 -5.93 18.51
C VAL A 401 8.52 -4.93 17.93
N ALA A 402 9.75 -5.39 17.73
CA ALA A 402 10.79 -4.59 17.11
C ALA A 402 10.57 -4.52 15.59
N VAL A 403 10.61 -3.33 15.00
CA VAL A 403 10.51 -3.14 13.55
C VAL A 403 11.74 -2.39 13.07
N ALA A 404 12.54 -3.00 12.18
CA ALA A 404 13.70 -2.32 11.64
C ALA A 404 13.29 -1.14 10.76
N ARG A 405 14.01 -0.03 10.92
CA ARG A 405 13.79 1.19 10.16
C ARG A 405 15.04 2.05 10.13
N ASP A 406 15.60 2.23 8.93
CA ASP A 406 16.66 3.18 8.60
C ASP A 406 16.84 3.22 7.07
N GLU A 407 17.96 3.78 6.60
CA GLU A 407 18.30 3.85 5.17
C GLU A 407 18.35 2.46 4.48
N ALA A 408 18.70 1.40 5.22
CA ALA A 408 18.77 0.04 4.68
C ALA A 408 17.42 -0.69 4.74
N PHE A 409 16.49 -0.28 5.60
CA PHE A 409 15.20 -0.94 5.83
C PHE A 409 14.06 0.10 5.77
N SER A 410 13.82 0.62 4.58
CA SER A 410 12.88 1.72 4.34
C SER A 410 11.55 1.29 3.72
N PHE A 411 11.46 0.05 3.22
CA PHE A 411 10.33 -0.36 2.40
C PHE A 411 9.24 -1.08 3.20
N LEU A 412 8.26 -0.30 3.64
CA LEU A 412 7.20 -0.74 4.53
C LEU A 412 5.87 -0.10 4.15
N TYR A 413 4.84 -0.92 3.93
CA TYR A 413 3.48 -0.40 3.77
C TYR A 413 2.99 0.20 5.09
N ALA A 414 2.61 1.48 5.04
CA ALA A 414 2.03 2.17 6.18
C ALA A 414 0.74 1.46 6.66
N GLU A 415 0.00 0.86 5.73
CA GLU A 415 -1.20 0.06 5.98
C GLU A 415 -0.90 -1.18 6.82
N ASN A 416 0.21 -1.88 6.54
CA ASN A 416 0.60 -3.07 7.31
C ASN A 416 0.86 -2.72 8.78
N LEU A 417 1.57 -1.61 9.04
CA LEU A 417 1.78 -1.12 10.40
C LEU A 417 0.48 -0.79 11.11
N ALA A 418 -0.45 -0.10 10.44
CA ALA A 418 -1.77 0.17 11.00
C ALA A 418 -2.53 -1.13 11.33
N LEU A 419 -2.50 -2.11 10.44
CA LEU A 419 -3.17 -3.40 10.64
C LEU A 419 -2.56 -4.19 11.80
N LEU A 420 -1.24 -4.25 11.90
CA LEU A 420 -0.54 -4.92 13.01
C LEU A 420 -0.82 -4.23 14.35
N PHE A 421 -0.85 -2.90 14.39
CA PHE A 421 -1.24 -2.20 15.61
C PHE A 421 -2.71 -2.43 15.96
N ALA A 422 -3.62 -2.41 14.98
CA ALA A 422 -5.02 -2.77 15.20
C ALA A 422 -5.16 -4.19 15.77
N ALA A 423 -4.26 -5.10 15.39
CA ALA A 423 -4.17 -6.45 15.91
C ALA A 423 -3.56 -6.57 17.32
N GLY A 424 -3.05 -5.48 17.91
CA GLY A 424 -2.52 -5.45 19.29
C GLY A 424 -1.01 -5.31 19.40
N MET A 425 -0.30 -5.09 18.29
CA MET A 425 1.13 -4.79 18.30
C MET A 425 1.40 -3.45 19.00
N ASP A 426 2.51 -3.36 19.73
CA ASP A 426 3.18 -2.12 20.14
C ASP A 426 4.50 -2.01 19.36
N VAL A 427 4.58 -1.04 18.45
CA VAL A 427 5.68 -0.94 17.49
C VAL A 427 6.89 -0.28 18.14
N ARG A 428 8.03 -0.98 18.16
CA ARG A 428 9.31 -0.46 18.66
C ARG A 428 10.32 -0.36 17.50
N PHE A 429 10.50 0.82 16.95
CA PHE A 429 11.49 1.01 15.89
C PHE A 429 12.92 0.88 16.42
N PHE A 430 13.80 0.35 15.58
CA PHE A 430 15.25 0.33 15.79
C PHE A 430 15.98 0.42 14.45
N SER A 431 17.23 0.88 14.46
CA SER A 431 18.09 0.97 13.29
C SER A 431 19.14 -0.14 13.30
N PRO A 432 19.09 -1.12 12.37
CA PRO A 432 20.18 -2.07 12.18
C PRO A 432 21.53 -1.43 11.84
N LEU A 433 21.55 -0.24 11.25
CA LEU A 433 22.77 0.50 10.94
C LEU A 433 23.41 1.20 12.15
N ALA A 434 22.60 1.71 13.08
CA ALA A 434 23.06 2.63 14.12
C ALA A 434 22.96 2.07 15.54
N ASP A 435 21.91 1.30 15.85
CA ASP A 435 21.69 0.78 17.20
C ASP A 435 22.55 -0.45 17.45
N THR A 436 22.90 -0.70 18.70
CA THR A 436 23.76 -1.83 19.11
C THR A 436 23.00 -2.93 19.86
N SER A 437 21.71 -2.73 20.12
CA SER A 437 20.82 -3.69 20.77
C SER A 437 19.39 -3.55 20.25
N LEU A 438 18.60 -4.62 20.34
CA LEU A 438 17.15 -4.54 20.15
C LEU A 438 16.50 -3.74 21.30
N PRO A 439 15.32 -3.12 21.08
CA PRO A 439 14.56 -2.48 22.14
C PRO A 439 14.20 -3.47 23.26
N GLU A 440 14.17 -2.99 24.51
CA GLU A 440 13.90 -3.85 25.67
C GLU A 440 12.47 -4.41 25.65
N GLY A 441 12.33 -5.68 26.07
CA GLY A 441 11.03 -6.33 26.28
C GLY A 441 10.27 -6.70 25.00
N VAL A 442 10.89 -6.57 23.82
CA VAL A 442 10.28 -7.00 22.57
C VAL A 442 10.07 -8.50 22.54
N ARG A 443 9.01 -8.92 21.86
CA ARG A 443 8.54 -10.30 21.79
C ARG A 443 8.49 -10.87 20.37
N GLY A 444 8.86 -10.05 19.39
CA GLY A 444 9.06 -10.43 18.00
C GLY A 444 9.88 -9.38 17.26
N VAL A 445 10.39 -9.73 16.08
CA VAL A 445 11.13 -8.82 15.20
C VAL A 445 10.56 -8.90 13.77
N LEU A 446 10.34 -7.73 13.16
CA LEU A 446 9.99 -7.58 11.75
C LEU A 446 11.06 -6.76 11.04
N LEU A 447 11.66 -7.33 10.00
CA LEU A 447 12.64 -6.68 9.13
C LEU A 447 11.98 -6.46 7.76
N PRO A 448 11.55 -5.24 7.44
CA PRO A 448 10.89 -4.96 6.17
C PRO A 448 11.87 -5.00 5.00
N GLY A 449 11.36 -4.72 3.81
CA GLY A 449 12.19 -4.54 2.63
C GLY A 449 13.13 -3.34 2.75
N GLY A 450 14.07 -3.26 1.81
CA GLY A 450 14.99 -2.14 1.68
C GLY A 450 16.21 -2.53 0.87
N TYR A 451 17.30 -1.81 1.06
CA TYR A 451 18.51 -1.87 0.22
C TYR A 451 19.76 -2.19 1.04
N PRO A 452 19.78 -3.33 1.75
CA PRO A 452 20.92 -3.70 2.61
C PRO A 452 22.23 -3.80 1.83
N GLU A 453 22.19 -4.07 0.52
CA GLU A 453 23.36 -4.11 -0.35
C GLU A 453 24.10 -2.78 -0.45
N LEU A 454 23.37 -1.65 -0.41
CA LEU A 454 23.96 -0.31 -0.45
C LEU A 454 24.63 0.06 0.87
N HIS A 455 24.32 -0.67 1.93
CA HIS A 455 24.84 -0.45 3.28
C HIS A 455 25.55 -1.68 3.86
N ALA A 456 25.91 -2.65 3.02
CA ALA A 456 26.38 -3.97 3.44
C ALA A 456 27.62 -3.89 4.35
N LYS A 457 28.55 -2.97 4.05
CA LYS A 457 29.73 -2.72 4.87
C LYS A 457 29.39 -2.21 6.28
N ARG A 458 28.44 -1.27 6.40
CA ARG A 458 27.99 -0.71 7.69
C ARG A 458 27.24 -1.77 8.50
N LEU A 459 26.33 -2.50 7.86
CA LEU A 459 25.58 -3.59 8.47
C LEU A 459 26.50 -4.71 8.99
N ALA A 460 27.49 -5.12 8.20
CA ALA A 460 28.48 -6.12 8.61
C ALA A 460 29.34 -5.65 9.79
N ALA A 461 29.73 -4.37 9.80
CA ALA A 461 30.53 -3.79 10.88
C ALA A 461 29.75 -3.67 12.20
N ASN A 462 28.42 -3.62 12.17
CA ASN A 462 27.61 -3.60 13.39
C ASN A 462 27.49 -5.01 14.02
N HIS A 463 28.59 -5.48 14.59
CA HIS A 463 28.67 -6.79 15.24
C HIS A 463 27.67 -6.92 16.40
N ALA A 464 27.46 -5.85 17.17
CA ALA A 464 26.60 -5.86 18.35
C ALA A 464 25.14 -6.14 17.96
N MET A 465 24.60 -5.41 16.97
CA MET A 465 23.23 -5.64 16.50
C MET A 465 23.05 -7.02 15.86
N ARG A 466 24.01 -7.47 15.05
CA ARG A 466 23.94 -8.81 14.43
C ARG A 466 23.93 -9.92 15.47
N THR A 467 24.69 -9.77 16.55
CA THR A 467 24.65 -10.70 17.69
C THR A 467 23.33 -10.60 18.44
N ALA A 468 22.86 -9.39 18.77
CA ALA A 468 21.59 -9.20 19.47
C ALA A 468 20.40 -9.84 18.73
N LEU A 469 20.35 -9.71 17.40
CA LEU A 469 19.30 -10.32 16.59
C LEU A 469 19.39 -11.85 16.58
N ARG A 470 20.61 -12.42 16.50
CA ARG A 470 20.83 -13.87 16.54
C ARG A 470 20.48 -14.46 17.91
N ASP A 471 20.86 -13.78 18.98
CA ASP A 471 20.57 -14.17 20.36
C ASP A 471 19.06 -14.12 20.61
N PHE A 472 18.39 -13.08 20.11
CA PHE A 472 16.93 -12.98 20.14
C PHE A 472 16.26 -14.13 19.37
N ALA A 473 16.71 -14.40 18.14
CA ALA A 473 16.17 -15.49 17.32
C ALA A 473 16.35 -16.87 17.99
N ALA A 474 17.42 -17.06 18.76
CA ALA A 474 17.66 -18.28 19.53
C ALA A 474 16.67 -18.50 20.70
N THR A 475 15.96 -17.45 21.16
CA THR A 475 14.90 -17.57 22.19
C THR A 475 13.65 -18.30 21.68
N GLY A 476 13.51 -18.47 20.36
CA GLY A 476 12.31 -19.08 19.75
C GLY A 476 11.16 -18.10 19.51
N GLN A 477 11.37 -16.79 19.74
CA GLN A 477 10.40 -15.76 19.38
C GLN A 477 10.38 -15.49 17.87
N PRO A 478 9.24 -15.04 17.30
CA PRO A 478 9.12 -14.80 15.87
C PRO A 478 10.11 -13.74 15.37
N VAL A 479 10.79 -14.07 14.28
CA VAL A 479 11.60 -13.13 13.50
C VAL A 479 11.20 -13.28 12.04
N HIS A 480 10.70 -12.21 11.42
CA HIS A 480 10.31 -12.20 10.01
C HIS A 480 11.12 -11.21 9.20
N GLY A 481 11.59 -11.62 8.02
CA GLY A 481 12.27 -10.75 7.07
C GLY A 481 11.65 -10.76 5.67
N GLU A 482 11.45 -9.58 5.08
CA GLU A 482 10.98 -9.41 3.70
C GLU A 482 12.10 -8.86 2.83
N CYS A 483 12.37 -9.48 1.67
CA CYS A 483 13.34 -9.05 0.66
C CYS A 483 14.71 -8.61 1.26
N GLY A 484 14.97 -7.30 1.41
CA GLY A 484 16.18 -6.79 2.08
C GLY A 484 16.32 -7.28 3.53
N GLY A 485 15.23 -7.29 4.30
CA GLY A 485 15.16 -7.90 5.63
C GLY A 485 15.49 -9.39 5.61
N TYR A 486 14.96 -10.11 4.61
CA TYR A 486 15.28 -11.52 4.40
C TYR A 486 16.78 -11.72 4.11
N MET A 487 17.38 -10.88 3.25
CA MET A 487 18.82 -10.89 2.96
C MET A 487 19.67 -10.60 4.21
N TYR A 488 19.23 -9.71 5.10
CA TYR A 488 19.94 -9.42 6.36
C TYR A 488 19.83 -10.56 7.38
N LEU A 489 18.79 -11.38 7.32
CA LEU A 489 18.66 -12.59 8.15
C LEU A 489 19.65 -13.70 7.77
N MET A 490 20.17 -13.69 6.56
CA MET A 490 21.10 -14.71 6.04
C MET A 490 22.48 -14.65 6.70
N ASP A 491 23.33 -15.65 6.43
CA ASP A 491 24.74 -15.65 6.85
C ASP A 491 25.57 -14.62 6.09
N MET A 492 25.31 -14.47 4.79
CA MET A 492 26.15 -13.68 3.89
C MET A 492 25.35 -13.02 2.77
N LEU A 493 25.71 -11.77 2.50
CA LEU A 493 25.31 -11.03 1.30
C LEU A 493 26.54 -10.74 0.44
N GLU A 494 26.51 -11.20 -0.81
CA GLU A 494 27.53 -10.92 -1.81
C GLU A 494 27.07 -9.80 -2.74
N THR A 495 27.90 -8.76 -2.88
CA THR A 495 27.66 -7.60 -3.73
C THR A 495 28.82 -7.41 -4.71
N SER A 496 28.74 -6.41 -5.59
CA SER A 496 29.88 -6.01 -6.43
C SER A 496 31.09 -5.50 -5.63
N GLU A 497 30.89 -5.06 -4.39
CA GLU A 497 31.97 -4.55 -3.51
C GLU A 497 32.63 -5.65 -2.67
N GLY A 498 32.04 -6.83 -2.60
CA GLY A 498 32.55 -7.96 -1.85
C GLY A 498 31.47 -8.75 -1.11
N SER A 499 31.92 -9.68 -0.27
CA SER A 499 31.08 -10.55 0.56
C SER A 499 31.03 -10.04 1.99
N PHE A 500 29.83 -9.84 2.52
CA PHE A 500 29.61 -9.22 3.82
C PHE A 500 28.83 -10.17 4.74
N PRO A 501 29.31 -10.42 5.97
CA PRO A 501 28.58 -11.23 6.94
C PRO A 501 27.34 -10.48 7.44
N MET A 502 26.20 -11.13 7.36
CA MET A 502 24.90 -10.62 7.82
C MET A 502 24.59 -11.19 9.23
N SER A 503 23.32 -11.20 9.66
CA SER A 503 22.99 -11.61 11.03
C SER A 503 23.18 -13.11 11.29
N GLY A 504 23.07 -13.95 10.27
CA GLY A 504 23.22 -15.41 10.38
C GLY A 504 22.10 -16.06 11.20
N CYS A 505 20.89 -15.53 11.11
CA CYS A 505 19.68 -16.13 11.68
C CYS A 505 19.16 -17.28 10.79
N LEU A 506 19.35 -17.15 9.48
CA LEU A 506 19.07 -18.17 8.48
C LEU A 506 20.39 -18.64 7.88
N PRO A 507 20.63 -19.96 7.78
CA PRO A 507 21.87 -20.52 7.25
C PRO A 507 21.90 -20.48 5.72
N LEU A 508 21.65 -19.30 5.16
CA LEU A 508 21.52 -19.06 3.73
C LEU A 508 22.53 -18.00 3.30
N ARG A 509 22.81 -17.94 2.01
CA ARG A 509 23.66 -16.91 1.40
C ARG A 509 22.98 -16.40 0.15
N CYS A 510 23.07 -15.09 -0.10
CA CYS A 510 22.55 -14.50 -1.33
C CYS A 510 23.60 -13.64 -2.03
N ARG A 511 23.43 -13.49 -3.34
CA ARG A 511 24.27 -12.66 -4.20
C ARG A 511 23.41 -11.71 -5.02
N MET A 512 23.83 -10.45 -5.11
CA MET A 512 23.26 -9.44 -6.00
C MET A 512 23.65 -9.71 -7.46
N ASP A 513 22.68 -9.73 -8.37
CA ASP A 513 22.91 -9.77 -9.81
C ASP A 513 22.85 -8.37 -10.44
N ALA A 514 23.50 -8.24 -11.60
CA ALA A 514 23.41 -7.02 -12.41
C ALA A 514 22.05 -6.84 -13.12
N ARG A 515 21.25 -7.91 -13.22
CA ARG A 515 19.95 -7.92 -13.91
C ARG A 515 18.85 -8.24 -12.93
N LEU A 516 17.69 -7.62 -13.16
CA LEU A 516 16.48 -7.86 -12.37
C LEU A 516 16.11 -9.33 -12.42
N ARG A 517 15.91 -9.93 -11.24
CA ARG A 517 15.64 -11.38 -11.12
C ARG A 517 14.16 -11.69 -11.12
N ALA A 518 13.41 -11.00 -10.27
CA ALA A 518 11.97 -11.14 -10.23
C ALA A 518 11.31 -9.77 -10.09
N LEU A 519 10.17 -9.64 -10.77
CA LEU A 519 9.27 -8.51 -10.68
C LEU A 519 7.84 -9.04 -10.83
N GLY A 520 6.97 -8.69 -9.89
CA GLY A 520 5.53 -8.80 -10.06
C GLY A 520 4.80 -9.36 -8.84
N TYR A 521 3.49 -9.38 -8.96
CA TYR A 521 2.57 -9.84 -7.93
C TYR A 521 2.72 -11.33 -7.62
N ARG A 522 2.52 -11.65 -6.34
CA ARG A 522 2.58 -13.00 -5.79
C ARG A 522 1.39 -13.26 -4.89
N GLU A 523 0.78 -14.41 -5.08
CA GLU A 523 -0.11 -15.03 -4.10
C GLU A 523 0.68 -16.14 -3.41
N ALA A 524 0.81 -16.05 -2.10
CA ALA A 524 1.66 -16.89 -1.28
C ALA A 524 0.81 -17.64 -0.26
N THR A 525 0.86 -18.98 -0.29
CA THR A 525 0.12 -19.85 0.61
C THR A 525 1.08 -20.56 1.55
N LEU A 526 0.87 -20.44 2.87
CA LEU A 526 1.70 -21.12 3.86
C LEU A 526 1.67 -22.63 3.65
N LEU A 527 2.85 -23.24 3.64
CA LEU A 527 3.00 -24.70 3.52
C LEU A 527 2.86 -25.42 4.87
N ASP A 528 3.17 -24.73 5.96
CA ASP A 528 3.08 -25.23 7.34
C ASP A 528 2.67 -24.06 8.26
N ASP A 529 2.36 -24.36 9.52
CA ASP A 529 2.07 -23.35 10.54
C ASP A 529 3.28 -22.42 10.74
N ALA A 530 3.03 -21.11 10.72
CA ALA A 530 4.06 -20.09 10.86
C ALA A 530 3.51 -18.84 11.57
N ALA A 531 4.34 -17.81 11.73
CA ALA A 531 3.96 -16.59 12.43
C ALA A 531 2.69 -15.92 11.84
N PHE A 532 2.43 -16.05 10.55
CA PHE A 532 1.28 -15.42 9.89
C PHE A 532 0.00 -16.26 9.86
N GLY A 533 0.00 -17.45 10.48
CA GLY A 533 -1.19 -18.29 10.58
C GLY A 533 -0.89 -19.77 10.38
N SER A 534 -1.96 -20.56 10.24
CA SER A 534 -1.84 -21.98 9.99
C SER A 534 -1.48 -22.30 8.54
N ALA A 535 -1.03 -23.52 8.29
CA ALA A 535 -0.88 -24.07 6.95
C ALA A 535 -2.13 -23.80 6.10
N GLY A 536 -1.93 -23.42 4.83
CA GLY A 536 -3.01 -23.04 3.91
C GLY A 536 -3.44 -21.56 4.00
N THR A 537 -2.93 -20.78 4.96
CA THR A 537 -3.18 -19.33 4.99
C THR A 537 -2.58 -18.67 3.75
N THR A 538 -3.41 -17.96 2.98
CA THR A 538 -2.98 -17.24 1.77
C THR A 538 -2.88 -15.74 2.02
N LEU A 539 -1.80 -15.16 1.52
CA LEU A 539 -1.53 -13.73 1.48
C LEU A 539 -1.15 -13.31 0.05
N ARG A 540 -1.24 -12.01 -0.23
CA ARG A 540 -0.78 -11.41 -1.47
C ARG A 540 0.27 -10.34 -1.21
N GLY A 541 1.11 -10.17 -2.20
CA GLY A 541 2.20 -9.22 -2.17
C GLY A 541 2.82 -9.06 -3.55
N HIS A 542 4.05 -8.59 -3.56
CA HIS A 542 4.86 -8.56 -4.78
C HIS A 542 6.31 -8.93 -4.49
N GLU A 543 6.99 -9.39 -5.52
CA GLU A 543 8.44 -9.54 -5.53
C GLU A 543 9.06 -8.44 -6.38
N TYR A 544 10.17 -7.93 -5.87
CA TYR A 544 11.07 -7.07 -6.62
C TYR A 544 12.48 -7.22 -6.06
N HIS A 545 13.36 -7.92 -6.78
CA HIS A 545 14.73 -8.10 -6.31
C HIS A 545 15.72 -8.43 -7.44
N TYR A 546 16.99 -8.12 -7.17
CA TYR A 546 18.14 -8.45 -8.01
C TYR A 546 18.95 -9.62 -7.47
N SER A 547 18.65 -10.12 -6.27
CA SER A 547 19.44 -11.17 -5.63
C SER A 547 18.92 -12.58 -5.94
N HIS A 548 19.79 -13.57 -5.76
CA HIS A 548 19.42 -14.98 -5.71
C HIS A 548 20.17 -15.68 -4.59
N LEU A 549 19.62 -16.82 -4.13
CA LEU A 549 20.30 -17.70 -3.19
C LEU A 549 21.49 -18.39 -3.87
N VAL A 550 22.64 -18.40 -3.21
CA VAL A 550 23.87 -19.03 -3.73
C VAL A 550 23.82 -20.54 -3.56
N ASP A 551 23.25 -21.00 -2.44
CA ASP A 551 23.12 -22.43 -2.12
C ASP A 551 21.70 -22.91 -2.31
N ALA A 552 21.57 -24.20 -2.63
CA ALA A 552 20.28 -24.88 -2.64
C ALA A 552 19.78 -25.02 -1.19
N PRO A 553 18.63 -24.42 -0.82
CA PRO A 553 18.20 -24.40 0.57
C PRO A 553 17.91 -25.79 1.14
N ALA A 554 17.52 -26.74 0.28
CA ALA A 554 17.33 -28.14 0.63
C ALA A 554 18.59 -28.84 1.18
N ALA A 555 19.77 -28.23 1.02
CA ALA A 555 21.02 -28.73 1.61
C ALA A 555 21.15 -28.44 3.11
N HIS A 556 20.30 -27.58 3.69
CA HIS A 556 20.40 -27.15 5.09
C HIS A 556 19.38 -27.88 5.97
N THR A 557 19.88 -28.63 6.96
CA THR A 557 19.02 -29.32 7.93
C THR A 557 18.23 -28.34 8.79
N GLY A 558 16.92 -28.58 8.95
CA GLY A 558 16.03 -27.75 9.78
C GLY A 558 15.44 -26.54 9.06
N LEU A 559 15.73 -26.38 7.77
CA LEU A 559 15.14 -25.35 6.92
C LEU A 559 13.98 -25.96 6.10
N THR A 560 12.80 -25.36 6.18
CA THR A 560 11.63 -25.78 5.40
C THR A 560 11.14 -24.65 4.49
N PRO A 561 10.58 -24.96 3.30
CA PRO A 561 9.98 -23.93 2.46
C PRO A 561 8.79 -23.28 3.17
N LEU A 562 8.66 -21.95 3.05
CA LEU A 562 7.62 -21.19 3.73
C LEU A 562 6.34 -21.09 2.89
N TRP A 563 6.48 -20.71 1.62
CA TRP A 563 5.35 -20.43 0.74
C TRP A 563 5.30 -21.37 -0.46
N GLN A 564 4.08 -21.77 -0.83
CA GLN A 564 3.72 -22.12 -2.20
C GLN A 564 3.28 -20.84 -2.92
N VAL A 565 3.83 -20.56 -4.10
CA VAL A 565 3.64 -19.27 -4.78
C VAL A 565 2.95 -19.42 -6.12
N ARG A 566 2.07 -18.47 -6.42
CA ARG A 566 1.46 -18.29 -7.75
C ARG A 566 1.63 -16.85 -8.22
N ASP A 567 1.72 -16.67 -9.53
CA ASP A 567 1.68 -15.34 -10.13
C ASP A 567 0.24 -14.79 -10.22
N ARG A 568 0.09 -13.53 -10.65
CA ARG A 568 -1.24 -12.89 -10.83
C ARG A 568 -2.18 -13.60 -11.81
N ARG A 569 -1.67 -14.51 -12.66
CA ARG A 569 -2.45 -15.31 -13.62
C ARG A 569 -2.78 -16.70 -13.06
N GLY A 570 -2.42 -16.97 -11.81
CA GLY A 570 -2.61 -18.25 -11.15
C GLY A 570 -1.61 -19.32 -11.56
N ARG A 571 -0.55 -18.97 -12.30
CA ARG A 571 0.49 -19.93 -12.68
C ARG A 571 1.34 -20.26 -11.47
N ASP A 572 1.59 -21.54 -11.25
CA ASP A 572 2.48 -22.03 -10.22
C ASP A 572 3.91 -21.54 -10.45
N MET A 573 4.52 -20.95 -9.42
CA MET A 573 5.90 -20.47 -9.41
C MET A 573 6.82 -21.32 -8.54
N GLY A 574 6.32 -22.41 -7.96
CA GLY A 574 7.03 -23.25 -7.01
C GLY A 574 7.01 -22.67 -5.60
N THR A 575 8.06 -22.99 -4.84
CA THR A 575 8.20 -22.56 -3.44
C THR A 575 9.14 -21.37 -3.31
N GLU A 576 8.85 -20.48 -2.37
CA GLU A 576 9.65 -19.30 -2.05
C GLU A 576 9.65 -19.06 -0.54
N GLY A 577 10.70 -18.43 -0.05
CA GLY A 577 10.90 -18.18 1.37
C GLY A 577 11.18 -19.45 2.16
N TRP A 578 11.77 -19.23 3.33
CA TRP A 578 12.23 -20.32 4.17
C TRP A 578 11.94 -20.06 5.63
N CYS A 579 11.70 -21.14 6.36
CA CYS A 579 11.44 -21.18 7.77
C CYS A 579 12.52 -22.01 8.47
N CYS A 580 13.07 -21.47 9.55
CA CYS A 580 13.95 -22.18 10.48
C CYS A 580 13.48 -21.86 11.91
N ARG A 581 12.82 -22.82 12.56
CA ARG A 581 12.16 -22.60 13.87
C ARG A 581 11.13 -21.45 13.75
N ALA A 582 11.25 -20.41 14.58
CA ALA A 582 10.38 -19.23 14.54
C ALA A 582 10.87 -18.13 13.58
N ILE A 583 11.95 -18.38 12.85
CA ILE A 583 12.57 -17.44 11.92
C ILE A 583 12.01 -17.71 10.53
N THR A 584 11.44 -16.70 9.90
CA THR A 584 10.86 -16.79 8.56
C THR A 584 11.39 -15.68 7.69
N GLY A 585 11.53 -15.92 6.39
CA GLY A 585 11.78 -14.83 5.46
C GLY A 585 11.58 -15.23 4.01
N SER A 586 11.28 -14.24 3.16
CA SER A 586 11.05 -14.44 1.73
C SER A 586 11.34 -13.17 0.94
N TYR A 587 11.50 -13.28 -0.39
CA TYR A 587 11.59 -12.11 -1.27
C TYR A 587 10.24 -11.38 -1.50
N ILE A 588 9.14 -11.91 -0.95
CA ILE A 588 7.80 -11.35 -1.12
C ILE A 588 7.59 -10.24 -0.09
N HIS A 589 7.18 -9.07 -0.57
CA HIS A 589 6.66 -7.98 0.24
C HIS A 589 5.17 -8.18 0.45
N LEU A 590 4.78 -8.63 1.65
CA LEU A 590 3.40 -8.99 1.95
C LEU A 590 2.56 -7.72 2.15
N HIS A 591 1.31 -7.74 1.71
CA HIS A 591 0.35 -6.67 2.00
C HIS A 591 -0.81 -7.25 2.84
N LEU A 592 -0.81 -6.98 4.14
CA LEU A 592 -1.69 -7.64 5.13
C LEU A 592 -3.19 -7.35 4.89
N ALA A 593 -3.53 -6.30 4.13
CA ALA A 593 -4.93 -6.09 3.70
C ALA A 593 -5.46 -7.22 2.80
N SER A 594 -4.60 -8.04 2.20
CA SER A 594 -5.04 -9.22 1.43
C SER A 594 -5.65 -10.31 2.32
N ASN A 595 -5.22 -10.38 3.59
CA ASN A 595 -5.75 -11.29 4.58
C ASN A 595 -5.52 -10.76 6.00
N LEU A 596 -6.57 -10.19 6.59
CA LEU A 596 -6.49 -9.49 7.87
C LEU A 596 -6.21 -10.41 9.05
N SER A 597 -6.55 -11.70 8.97
CA SER A 597 -6.28 -12.65 10.05
C SER A 597 -4.78 -12.85 10.26
N ALA A 598 -3.97 -12.66 9.21
CA ALA A 598 -2.51 -12.80 9.29
C ALA A 598 -1.87 -11.77 10.22
N ALA A 599 -2.41 -10.53 10.28
CA ALA A 599 -1.93 -9.52 11.22
C ALA A 599 -2.18 -9.95 12.67
N HIS A 600 -3.36 -10.51 12.96
CA HIS A 600 -3.68 -11.06 14.28
C HIS A 600 -2.85 -12.28 14.63
N ALA A 601 -2.63 -13.19 13.67
CA ALA A 601 -1.80 -14.37 13.87
C ALA A 601 -0.35 -13.97 14.21
N PHE A 602 0.22 -12.99 13.49
CA PHE A 602 1.58 -12.51 13.76
C PHE A 602 1.72 -11.92 15.16
N VAL A 603 0.79 -11.06 15.57
CA VAL A 603 0.80 -10.49 16.92
C VAL A 603 0.60 -11.56 17.99
N ALA A 604 -0.30 -12.52 17.76
CA ALA A 604 -0.53 -13.63 18.67
C ALA A 604 0.69 -14.56 18.80
N ALA A 605 1.42 -14.79 17.72
CA ALA A 605 2.66 -15.56 17.73
C ALA A 605 3.78 -14.87 18.55
N CYS A 606 3.73 -13.54 18.67
CA CYS A 606 4.64 -12.77 19.50
C CYS A 606 4.19 -12.72 20.99
N ALA A 607 2.90 -12.90 21.29
CA ALA A 607 2.37 -12.77 22.66
C ALA A 607 2.88 -13.88 23.59
#